data_AF-A0AAT9RJR1-F1
#
_entry.id   AF-A0AAT9RJR1-F1
#
_cell.length_a   1.000
_cell.length_b   1.000
_cell.length_c   1.000
_cell.angle_alpha   90.00
_cell.angle_beta   90.00
_cell.angle_gamma   90.00
#
_symmetry.space_group_name_H-M   'P 1'
#
loop_
_entity.id
_entity.type
_entity.pdbx_description
1 polymer ?
#
loop_
_entity_poly.entity_id
_entity_poly.type
_entity_poly.pdbx_seq_one_letter_code
_entity_poly.pdbx_strand_id
1 'polypeptide(L)'
;MDLTTHQRSTYETTLRLGFEAPFVTERPPLFSPAAAAQDVANAHGSLSRFAQMLIPTEYAGWVEETTAHVESCYVGDWSALHKVVVRGRQALGFLGRLGMRNLARFDIGQIKHHVQLDENGWVASEGVLCRLGAEEFVYTAGNCDWLLWQFSQGDWDAEAVDISPDRFIFGIQGPASLHTVEKATGEPLSDIGFSRSRMAQVSGVPVRVLRTGISGELGYELHGPAEHANGIWAAVVQSGLQFGIRQLGLRSQPVQHIEAGIATNGLDYLPAAILSPGAPRQFRRGMPTGSFVPTNGVTDYFRKPAELGWGFRKGVPERDFLGRDALVKDARDGGPGRTLMGLVWDKRDVAGVLTSLLEEGEVPDQMEIPRGRGPHFDQVLRDGSPVGVATGRTISANLRQTISLCVIEQASAAPGTEVAVLWGGPGTPQREIRATVTALPFKPDRRRTDVTSH
;
A
#
# COMPACT_ATOMS: atom_id res chain seq x y z
N MET A 1 32.07 -3.29 9.71
CA MET A 1 30.90 -4.14 9.44
C MET A 1 30.45 -3.80 8.03
N ASP A 2 30.31 -4.79 7.16
CA ASP A 2 29.75 -4.57 5.82
C ASP A 2 28.33 -3.98 5.90
N LEU A 3 27.92 -3.14 4.95
CA LEU A 3 26.66 -2.41 4.95
C LEU A 3 25.47 -3.36 5.12
N THR A 4 25.51 -4.52 4.45
CA THR A 4 24.49 -5.56 4.53
C THR A 4 24.36 -6.12 5.94
N THR A 5 25.50 -6.41 6.60
CA THR A 5 25.51 -6.92 7.98
C THR A 5 24.97 -5.87 8.95
N HIS A 6 25.31 -4.59 8.75
CA HIS A 6 24.78 -3.50 9.56
C HIS A 6 23.27 -3.33 9.36
N GLN A 7 22.80 -3.31 8.11
CA GLN A 7 21.38 -3.18 7.77
C GLN A 7 20.55 -4.31 8.39
N ARG A 8 21.02 -5.55 8.26
CA ARG A 8 20.37 -6.73 8.86
C ARG A 8 20.33 -6.66 10.39
N SER A 9 21.46 -6.37 11.04
CA SER A 9 21.53 -6.26 12.50
C SER A 9 20.61 -5.16 13.05
N THR A 10 20.59 -4.00 12.39
CA THR A 10 19.71 -2.87 12.73
C THR A 10 18.23 -3.23 12.52
N TYR A 11 17.89 -3.92 11.43
CA TYR A 11 16.54 -4.41 11.16
C TYR A 11 16.06 -5.43 12.21
N GLU A 12 16.86 -6.44 12.50
CA GLU A 12 16.54 -7.48 13.49
C GLU A 12 16.38 -6.87 14.90
N THR A 13 17.28 -5.95 15.27
CA THR A 13 17.18 -5.20 16.54
C THR A 13 15.90 -4.36 16.58
N THR A 14 15.59 -3.66 15.50
CA THR A 14 14.38 -2.86 15.34
C THR A 14 13.10 -3.68 15.49
N LEU A 15 13.06 -4.88 14.90
CA LEU A 15 11.92 -5.78 15.02
C LEU A 15 11.79 -6.38 16.43
N ARG A 16 12.90 -6.74 17.07
CA ARG A 16 12.90 -7.35 18.41
C ARG A 16 12.41 -6.39 19.49
N LEU A 17 12.91 -5.14 19.45
CA LEU A 17 12.50 -4.10 20.41
C LEU A 17 11.06 -3.63 20.19
N GLY A 18 10.51 -3.91 19.00
CA GLY A 18 9.18 -3.47 18.63
C GLY A 18 9.04 -1.95 18.66
N PHE A 19 7.82 -1.49 18.93
CA PHE A 19 7.49 -0.07 19.00
C PHE A 19 7.34 0.46 20.44
N GLU A 20 7.51 -0.40 21.46
CA GLU A 20 7.44 -0.01 22.88
C GLU A 20 8.75 0.59 23.41
N ALA A 21 9.88 0.25 22.80
CA ALA A 21 11.18 0.85 23.14
C ALA A 21 11.22 2.35 22.74
N PRO A 22 11.55 3.26 23.66
CA PRO A 22 11.68 4.70 23.37
C PRO A 22 12.64 5.00 22.22
N PHE A 23 12.34 6.07 21.48
CA PHE A 23 13.16 6.53 20.36
C PHE A 23 14.53 7.06 20.85
N VAL A 24 15.58 6.78 20.08
CA VAL A 24 16.99 7.24 20.23
C VAL A 24 17.88 6.51 21.24
N THR A 25 17.38 6.09 22.41
CA THR A 25 18.24 5.36 23.37
C THR A 25 18.26 3.86 23.17
N GLU A 26 17.16 3.27 22.71
CA GLU A 26 17.00 1.81 22.65
C GLU A 26 16.86 1.29 21.21
N ARG A 27 16.11 2.00 20.34
CA ARG A 27 15.87 1.56 18.96
C ARG A 27 16.81 2.25 17.96
N PRO A 28 17.66 1.51 17.23
CA PRO A 28 18.56 2.10 16.24
C PRO A 28 17.76 2.64 15.03
N PRO A 29 18.18 3.77 14.42
CA PRO A 29 17.55 4.27 13.22
C PRO A 29 17.89 3.37 12.04
N LEU A 30 16.86 2.83 11.38
CA LEU A 30 17.01 2.08 10.13
C LEU A 30 16.66 3.00 8.96
N PHE A 31 17.61 3.25 8.07
CA PHE A 31 17.41 4.10 6.89
C PHE A 31 17.19 3.27 5.63
N SER A 32 16.69 3.92 4.57
CA SER A 32 16.75 3.36 3.22
C SER A 32 18.14 2.81 2.89
N PRO A 33 18.24 1.64 2.21
CA PRO A 33 19.52 1.20 1.66
C PRO A 33 20.03 2.17 0.56
N ALA A 34 19.18 3.04 0.01
CA ALA A 34 19.55 4.13 -0.90
C ALA A 34 19.66 5.50 -0.22
N ALA A 35 19.77 5.55 1.12
CA ALA A 35 19.73 6.81 1.87
C ALA A 35 20.76 7.85 1.39
N ALA A 36 21.99 7.43 1.06
CA ALA A 36 23.02 8.37 0.59
C ALA A 36 22.66 8.99 -0.77
N ALA A 37 22.12 8.21 -1.71
CA ALA A 37 21.67 8.72 -3.00
C ALA A 37 20.39 9.56 -2.88
N GLN A 38 19.52 9.22 -1.94
CA GLN A 38 18.31 9.98 -1.64
C GLN A 38 18.62 11.33 -0.99
N ASP A 39 19.63 11.40 -0.11
CA ASP A 39 20.01 12.60 0.62
C ASP A 39 20.45 13.74 -0.32
N VAL A 40 21.07 13.42 -1.46
CA VAL A 40 21.46 14.39 -2.50
C VAL A 40 20.29 15.26 -2.97
N ALA A 41 19.07 14.69 -3.03
CA ALA A 41 17.87 15.40 -3.45
C ALA A 41 16.96 15.82 -2.27
N ASN A 42 17.28 15.43 -1.04
CA ASN A 42 16.48 15.75 0.15
C ASN A 42 16.85 17.14 0.68
N ALA A 43 16.60 18.18 -0.12
CA ALA A 43 16.97 19.56 0.21
C ALA A 43 16.32 20.07 1.52
N HIS A 44 15.19 19.50 1.90
CA HIS A 44 14.47 19.83 3.15
C HIS A 44 15.08 19.18 4.39
N GLY A 45 16.00 18.21 4.25
CA GLY A 45 16.60 17.46 5.35
C GLY A 45 15.56 16.67 6.19
N SER A 46 14.36 16.48 5.67
CA SER A 46 13.22 16.00 6.44
C SER A 46 13.02 14.50 6.24
N LEU A 47 13.04 13.73 7.32
CA LEU A 47 12.86 12.29 7.29
C LEU A 47 11.58 11.90 8.03
N SER A 48 10.83 10.98 7.44
CA SER A 48 9.66 10.37 8.07
C SER A 48 9.80 8.86 8.09
N ARG A 49 9.10 8.25 9.04
CA ARG A 49 9.12 6.80 9.21
C ARG A 49 8.06 6.16 8.32
N PHE A 50 8.49 5.38 7.33
CA PHE A 50 7.66 4.44 6.60
C PHE A 50 7.88 3.04 7.18
N ALA A 51 6.86 2.53 7.88
CA ALA A 51 6.94 1.32 8.69
C ALA A 51 8.13 1.35 9.69
N GLN A 52 9.19 0.59 9.43
CA GLN A 52 10.40 0.50 10.23
C GLN A 52 11.55 1.36 9.72
N MET A 53 11.45 1.93 8.52
CA MET A 53 12.54 2.65 7.84
C MET A 53 12.30 4.16 7.81
N LEU A 54 13.38 4.93 7.90
CA LEU A 54 13.41 6.37 7.65
C LEU A 54 13.69 6.62 6.17
N ILE A 55 12.82 7.40 5.53
CA ILE A 55 12.94 7.88 4.15
C ILE A 55 12.61 9.38 4.09
N PRO A 56 13.03 10.09 3.02
CA PRO A 56 12.66 11.49 2.84
C PRO A 56 11.14 11.72 2.87
N THR A 57 10.73 12.75 3.61
CA THR A 57 9.31 13.13 3.71
C THR A 57 8.84 13.77 2.41
N GLU A 58 9.70 14.60 1.83
CA GLU A 58 9.48 15.41 0.64
C GLU A 58 10.87 15.77 0.07
N TYR A 59 11.01 15.78 -1.26
CA TYR A 59 12.22 16.14 -1.99
C TYR A 59 12.13 17.55 -2.56
N ALA A 60 11.12 17.81 -3.40
CA ALA A 60 10.93 19.11 -4.05
C ALA A 60 9.73 19.85 -3.46
N GLY A 61 8.58 19.17 -3.41
CA GLY A 61 7.32 19.70 -2.95
C GLY A 61 6.18 18.75 -3.31
N TRP A 62 5.24 18.51 -2.38
CA TRP A 62 4.22 17.49 -2.58
C TRP A 62 3.41 17.64 -3.87
N VAL A 63 3.16 18.86 -4.37
CA VAL A 63 2.42 19.06 -5.63
C VAL A 63 3.19 18.45 -6.80
N GLU A 64 4.45 18.84 -6.98
CA GLU A 64 5.28 18.36 -8.09
C GLU A 64 5.51 16.84 -8.01
N GLU A 65 5.66 16.30 -6.81
CA GLU A 65 5.83 14.86 -6.61
C GLU A 65 4.54 14.06 -6.87
N THR A 66 3.38 14.62 -6.49
CA THR A 66 2.08 13.96 -6.67
C THR A 66 1.49 14.13 -8.06
N THR A 67 1.95 15.08 -8.89
CA THR A 67 1.50 15.15 -10.29
C THR A 67 2.36 14.29 -11.22
N ALA A 68 3.59 13.97 -10.80
CA ALA A 68 4.56 13.25 -11.62
C ALA A 68 4.06 11.89 -12.14
N HIS A 69 3.22 11.15 -11.41
CA HIS A 69 2.71 9.87 -11.95
C HIS A 69 1.74 10.07 -13.12
N VAL A 70 1.08 11.22 -13.24
CA VAL A 70 0.17 11.50 -14.36
C VAL A 70 0.89 12.22 -15.49
N GLU A 71 1.78 13.16 -15.17
CA GLU A 71 2.43 14.04 -16.15
C GLU A 71 3.72 13.46 -16.74
N SER A 72 4.45 12.64 -15.97
CA SER A 72 5.76 12.10 -16.34
C SER A 72 6.01 10.72 -15.73
N CYS A 73 6.89 10.62 -14.74
CA CYS A 73 7.00 9.48 -13.83
C CYS A 73 7.66 9.88 -12.52
N TYR A 74 7.54 9.03 -11.50
CA TYR A 74 8.35 9.13 -10.28
C TYR A 74 9.23 7.91 -10.06
N VAL A 75 10.25 8.02 -9.20
CA VAL A 75 10.86 6.92 -8.45
C VAL A 75 10.57 7.08 -6.95
N GLY A 76 10.06 6.03 -6.31
CA GLY A 76 9.78 6.01 -4.87
C GLY A 76 10.31 4.74 -4.21
N ASP A 77 10.47 4.77 -2.89
CA ASP A 77 11.12 3.72 -2.11
C ASP A 77 10.13 2.91 -1.26
N TRP A 78 9.94 1.64 -1.64
CA TRP A 78 9.13 0.65 -0.93
C TRP A 78 9.99 -0.43 -0.25
N SER A 79 11.27 -0.15 -0.01
CA SER A 79 12.20 -1.09 0.64
C SER A 79 11.72 -1.49 2.05
N ALA A 80 10.90 -0.66 2.71
CA ALA A 80 10.32 -0.97 4.03
C ALA A 80 9.29 -2.11 4.04
N LEU A 81 8.67 -2.45 2.90
CA LEU A 81 7.75 -3.59 2.83
C LEU A 81 8.46 -4.88 3.23
N HIS A 82 7.78 -5.79 3.91
CA HIS A 82 8.35 -7.11 4.20
C HIS A 82 8.48 -7.93 2.91
N LYS A 83 9.55 -8.73 2.81
CA LYS A 83 9.78 -9.68 1.73
C LYS A 83 10.14 -11.03 2.34
N VAL A 84 9.31 -12.05 2.12
CA VAL A 84 9.60 -13.42 2.55
C VAL A 84 9.75 -14.31 1.33
N VAL A 85 10.89 -14.98 1.21
CA VAL A 85 11.09 -16.06 0.24
C VAL A 85 10.54 -17.34 0.82
N VAL A 86 9.67 -18.02 0.08
CA VAL A 86 9.19 -19.36 0.39
C VAL A 86 9.75 -20.30 -0.68
N ARG A 87 10.56 -21.28 -0.27
CA ARG A 87 11.24 -22.20 -1.19
C ARG A 87 11.09 -23.65 -0.77
N GLY A 88 10.86 -24.54 -1.74
CA GLY A 88 10.83 -26.00 -1.53
C GLY A 88 9.58 -26.66 -2.12
N ARG A 89 9.56 -27.99 -2.07
CA ARG A 89 8.56 -28.85 -2.72
C ARG A 89 7.12 -28.52 -2.32
N GLN A 90 6.91 -28.14 -1.06
CA GLN A 90 5.58 -27.80 -0.55
C GLN A 90 5.28 -26.30 -0.50
N ALA A 91 6.17 -25.43 -1.01
CA ALA A 91 5.98 -23.97 -0.98
C ALA A 91 4.69 -23.53 -1.69
N LEU A 92 4.41 -24.05 -2.88
CA LEU A 92 3.19 -23.73 -3.64
C LEU A 92 1.92 -24.22 -2.91
N GLY A 93 2.01 -25.37 -2.24
CA GLY A 93 0.91 -25.94 -1.46
C GLY A 93 0.57 -25.09 -0.24
N PHE A 94 1.58 -24.70 0.54
CA PHE A 94 1.44 -23.78 1.66
C PHE A 94 0.82 -22.45 1.23
N LEU A 95 1.40 -21.80 0.21
CA LEU A 95 0.90 -20.52 -0.31
C LEU A 95 -0.54 -20.68 -0.85
N GLY A 96 -0.85 -21.79 -1.51
CA GLY A 96 -2.19 -22.10 -2.00
C GLY A 96 -3.23 -22.25 -0.89
N ARG A 97 -2.86 -22.86 0.23
CA ARG A 97 -3.71 -22.97 1.44
C ARG A 97 -3.90 -21.62 2.12
N LEU A 98 -2.87 -20.78 2.15
CA LEU A 98 -2.90 -19.52 2.88
C LEU A 98 -3.66 -18.41 2.15
N GLY A 99 -3.63 -18.38 0.81
CA GLY A 99 -4.24 -17.32 0.02
C GLY A 99 -5.52 -17.71 -0.71
N MET A 100 -6.41 -16.73 -0.94
CA MET A 100 -7.71 -16.94 -1.59
C MET A 100 -7.65 -17.15 -3.12
N ARG A 101 -6.53 -16.83 -3.78
CA ARG A 101 -6.38 -17.01 -5.24
C ARG A 101 -5.86 -18.40 -5.61
N ASN A 102 -6.39 -18.97 -6.69
CA ASN A 102 -5.92 -20.23 -7.22
C ASN A 102 -4.49 -20.09 -7.80
N LEU A 103 -3.56 -20.91 -7.31
CA LEU A 103 -2.16 -20.94 -7.75
C LEU A 103 -1.82 -22.09 -8.71
N ALA A 104 -2.78 -22.94 -9.10
CA ALA A 104 -2.56 -24.07 -10.01
C ALA A 104 -2.01 -23.66 -11.39
N ARG A 105 -2.38 -22.47 -11.87
CA ARG A 105 -1.79 -21.83 -13.05
C ARG A 105 -1.02 -20.61 -12.61
N PHE A 106 0.27 -20.76 -12.33
CA PHE A 106 1.11 -19.69 -11.84
C PHE A 106 2.48 -19.79 -12.50
N ASP A 107 2.73 -19.10 -13.62
CA ASP A 107 3.97 -19.30 -14.39
C ASP A 107 5.18 -18.67 -13.68
N ILE A 108 6.38 -19.15 -14.00
CA ILE A 108 7.61 -18.48 -13.58
C ILE A 108 7.63 -17.05 -14.14
N GLY A 109 7.99 -16.10 -13.29
CA GLY A 109 7.96 -14.68 -13.55
C GLY A 109 6.58 -14.04 -13.38
N GLN A 110 5.50 -14.81 -13.17
CA GLN A 110 4.18 -14.23 -12.93
C GLN A 110 4.07 -13.66 -11.52
N ILE A 111 3.26 -12.61 -11.38
CA ILE A 111 2.90 -11.95 -10.13
C ILE A 111 1.40 -12.13 -9.90
N LYS A 112 0.99 -12.34 -8.65
CA LYS A 112 -0.42 -12.38 -8.25
C LYS A 112 -0.63 -11.51 -7.02
N HIS A 113 -1.74 -10.77 -7.00
CA HIS A 113 -2.27 -10.21 -5.76
C HIS A 113 -2.71 -11.37 -4.86
N HIS A 114 -2.03 -11.51 -3.74
CA HIS A 114 -2.16 -12.65 -2.85
C HIS A 114 -2.75 -12.18 -1.52
N VAL A 115 -4.07 -12.37 -1.39
CA VAL A 115 -4.84 -12.00 -0.21
C VAL A 115 -4.97 -13.22 0.70
N GLN A 116 -4.49 -13.09 1.93
CA GLN A 116 -4.47 -14.11 2.98
C GLN A 116 -5.52 -13.75 4.03
N LEU A 117 -6.28 -14.74 4.48
CA LEU A 117 -7.41 -14.54 5.40
C LEU A 117 -7.17 -15.23 6.73
N ASP A 118 -7.84 -14.78 7.78
CA ASP A 118 -8.03 -15.55 9.00
C ASP A 118 -9.19 -16.55 8.86
N GLU A 119 -9.44 -17.35 9.90
CA GLU A 119 -10.54 -18.33 9.93
C GLU A 119 -11.93 -17.69 9.79
N ASN A 120 -12.06 -16.41 10.15
CA ASN A 120 -13.29 -15.66 10.01
C ASN A 120 -13.45 -15.08 8.60
N GLY A 121 -12.46 -15.20 7.71
CA GLY A 121 -12.51 -14.64 6.36
C GLY A 121 -12.19 -13.14 6.29
N TRP A 122 -11.68 -12.55 7.36
CA TRP A 122 -11.12 -11.19 7.35
C TRP A 122 -9.76 -11.17 6.67
N VAL A 123 -9.42 -10.07 6.00
CA VAL A 123 -8.09 -9.90 5.40
C VAL A 123 -7.03 -9.82 6.52
N ALA A 124 -6.20 -10.85 6.62
CA ALA A 124 -5.13 -10.95 7.61
C ALA A 124 -3.79 -10.41 7.09
N SER A 125 -3.52 -10.59 5.80
CA SER A 125 -2.40 -9.96 5.08
C SER A 125 -2.73 -9.91 3.60
N GLU A 126 -2.18 -8.93 2.89
CA GLU A 126 -2.21 -8.92 1.43
C GLU A 126 -0.97 -8.24 0.85
N GLY A 127 -0.64 -8.66 -0.36
CA GLY A 127 0.53 -8.18 -1.07
C GLY A 127 0.70 -8.86 -2.42
N VAL A 128 1.91 -8.78 -2.96
CA VAL A 128 2.26 -9.40 -4.24
C VAL A 128 3.05 -10.68 -4.02
N LEU A 129 2.59 -11.76 -4.63
CA LEU A 129 3.31 -13.03 -4.70
C LEU A 129 3.91 -13.17 -6.09
N CYS A 130 5.23 -13.32 -6.18
CA CYS A 130 5.95 -13.55 -7.43
C CYS A 130 6.54 -14.96 -7.44
N ARG A 131 6.31 -15.71 -8.54
CA ARG A 131 6.96 -17.02 -8.75
C ARG A 131 8.33 -16.79 -9.39
N LEU A 132 9.39 -17.01 -8.63
CA LEU A 132 10.77 -16.77 -9.08
C LEU A 132 11.34 -17.98 -9.82
N GLY A 133 10.92 -19.19 -9.44
CA GLY A 133 11.37 -20.45 -10.03
C GLY A 133 10.36 -21.58 -9.88
N ALA A 134 10.77 -22.81 -10.14
CA ALA A 134 9.89 -23.97 -10.05
C ALA A 134 9.30 -24.14 -8.63
N GLU A 135 10.13 -23.97 -7.61
CA GLU A 135 9.79 -24.14 -6.19
C GLU A 135 10.19 -22.92 -5.35
N GLU A 136 10.30 -21.74 -5.97
CA GLU A 136 10.76 -20.52 -5.29
C GLU A 136 9.80 -19.36 -5.55
N PHE A 137 9.35 -18.73 -4.47
CA PHE A 137 8.39 -17.65 -4.48
C PHE A 137 8.86 -16.53 -3.53
N VAL A 138 8.50 -15.29 -3.84
CA VAL A 138 8.66 -14.17 -2.90
C VAL A 138 7.30 -13.51 -2.67
N TYR A 139 6.93 -13.39 -1.41
CA TYR A 139 5.76 -12.64 -0.96
C TYR A 139 6.21 -11.30 -0.39
N THR A 140 5.75 -10.22 -1.01
CA THR A 140 6.01 -8.85 -0.57
C THR A 140 4.72 -8.22 -0.11
N ALA A 141 4.69 -7.74 1.13
CA ALA A 141 3.50 -7.15 1.74
C ALA A 141 3.86 -6.02 2.72
N GLY A 142 2.85 -5.26 3.15
CA GLY A 142 3.00 -4.35 4.29
C GLY A 142 3.55 -5.09 5.51
N ASN A 143 3.05 -6.30 5.79
CA ASN A 143 3.63 -7.19 6.78
C ASN A 143 3.46 -8.67 6.39
N CYS A 144 4.54 -9.45 6.53
CA CYS A 144 4.59 -10.89 6.28
C CYS A 144 4.57 -11.76 7.56
N ASP A 145 4.43 -11.16 8.75
CA ASP A 145 4.40 -11.88 10.03
C ASP A 145 3.26 -12.92 10.07
N TRP A 146 2.08 -12.63 9.49
CA TRP A 146 0.99 -13.60 9.33
C TRP A 146 1.42 -14.84 8.52
N LEU A 147 2.16 -14.64 7.42
CA LEU A 147 2.69 -15.75 6.61
C LEU A 147 3.68 -16.58 7.42
N LEU A 148 4.64 -15.94 8.10
CA LEU A 148 5.64 -16.63 8.90
C LEU A 148 5.01 -17.40 10.07
N TRP A 149 4.00 -16.82 10.72
CA TRP A 149 3.27 -17.46 11.78
C TRP A 149 2.48 -18.68 11.27
N GLN A 150 1.74 -18.55 10.18
CA GLN A 150 1.02 -19.66 9.55
C GLN A 150 1.96 -20.77 9.07
N PHE A 151 3.13 -20.39 8.56
CA PHE A 151 4.16 -21.35 8.17
C PHE A 151 4.64 -22.17 9.38
N SER A 152 4.88 -21.53 10.53
CA SER A 152 5.37 -22.20 11.75
C SER A 152 4.32 -23.07 12.45
N GLN A 153 3.03 -22.94 12.11
CA GLN A 153 1.97 -23.82 12.63
C GLN A 153 1.92 -25.20 11.94
N GLY A 154 2.67 -25.39 10.85
CA GLY A 154 2.70 -26.63 10.10
C GLY A 154 4.10 -27.21 9.96
N ASP A 155 4.16 -28.45 9.52
CA ASP A 155 5.38 -29.10 9.07
C ASP A 155 5.35 -29.15 7.54
N TRP A 156 6.30 -28.44 6.91
CA TRP A 156 6.33 -28.24 5.46
C TRP A 156 7.71 -28.67 4.92
N ASP A 157 7.73 -29.41 3.81
CA ASP A 157 8.94 -29.62 2.99
C ASP A 157 9.24 -28.34 2.18
N ALA A 158 9.54 -27.27 2.91
CA ALA A 158 9.87 -25.93 2.43
C ALA A 158 10.56 -25.10 3.53
N GLU A 159 11.11 -23.95 3.16
CA GLU A 159 11.61 -22.90 4.04
C GLU A 159 10.87 -21.59 3.79
N ALA A 160 10.70 -20.76 4.82
CA ALA A 160 10.21 -19.40 4.72
C ALA A 160 11.21 -18.44 5.39
N VAL A 161 11.87 -17.59 4.60
CA VAL A 161 12.98 -16.75 5.04
C VAL A 161 12.67 -15.28 4.79
N ASP A 162 12.74 -14.47 5.86
CA ASP A 162 12.65 -13.01 5.77
C ASP A 162 13.93 -12.41 5.19
N ILE A 163 13.80 -11.83 4.00
CA ILE A 163 14.88 -11.18 3.26
C ILE A 163 14.66 -9.66 3.13
N SER A 164 13.80 -9.10 3.98
CA SER A 164 13.46 -7.67 3.98
C SER A 164 14.68 -6.73 4.02
N PRO A 165 15.70 -6.95 4.88
CA PRO A 165 16.86 -6.06 4.91
C PRO A 165 17.83 -6.25 3.74
N ASP A 166 17.73 -7.37 2.99
CA ASP A 166 18.67 -7.69 1.92
C ASP A 166 18.24 -7.15 0.56
N ARG A 167 16.99 -6.67 0.43
CA ARG A 167 16.41 -6.28 -0.86
C ARG A 167 15.82 -4.88 -0.83
N PHE A 168 16.14 -4.08 -1.85
CA PHE A 168 15.41 -2.84 -2.12
C PHE A 168 14.17 -3.12 -2.99
N ILE A 169 13.19 -2.21 -2.92
CA ILE A 169 12.10 -2.11 -3.90
C ILE A 169 11.96 -0.64 -4.29
N PHE A 170 12.23 -0.32 -5.55
CA PHE A 170 11.97 1.00 -6.10
C PHE A 170 10.82 0.94 -7.09
N GLY A 171 9.78 1.73 -6.86
CA GLY A 171 8.65 1.86 -7.77
C GLY A 171 8.89 3.00 -8.75
N ILE A 172 8.86 2.71 -10.05
CA ILE A 172 8.94 3.69 -11.13
C ILE A 172 7.57 3.74 -11.82
N GLN A 173 6.82 4.82 -11.66
CA GLN A 173 5.40 4.85 -12.02
C GLN A 173 5.05 6.14 -12.76
N GLY A 174 4.23 6.02 -13.80
CA GLY A 174 3.77 7.08 -14.68
C GLY A 174 3.97 6.77 -16.17
N PRO A 175 3.40 7.56 -17.09
CA PRO A 175 3.48 7.32 -18.53
C PRO A 175 4.92 7.21 -19.06
N ALA A 176 5.89 7.88 -18.43
CA ALA A 176 7.30 7.82 -18.83
C ALA A 176 8.13 6.74 -18.11
N SER A 177 7.49 5.87 -17.33
CA SER A 177 8.17 4.84 -16.54
C SER A 177 8.91 3.83 -17.40
N LEU A 178 8.32 3.35 -18.50
CA LEU A 178 8.96 2.39 -19.41
C LEU A 178 10.28 2.95 -19.96
N HIS A 179 10.24 4.13 -20.57
CA HIS A 179 11.43 4.76 -21.15
C HIS A 179 12.54 4.97 -20.12
N THR A 180 12.18 5.33 -18.89
CA THR A 180 13.15 5.48 -17.80
C THR A 180 13.82 4.16 -17.46
N VAL A 181 13.04 3.09 -17.30
CA VAL A 181 13.59 1.77 -16.91
C VAL A 181 14.37 1.14 -18.06
N GLU A 182 13.92 1.26 -19.31
CA GLU A 182 14.68 0.80 -20.49
C GLU A 182 16.01 1.54 -20.62
N LYS A 183 16.03 2.86 -20.39
CA LYS A 183 17.28 3.62 -20.39
C LYS A 183 18.22 3.21 -19.26
N ALA A 184 17.68 2.97 -18.07
CA ALA A 184 18.48 2.54 -16.91
C ALA A 184 19.06 1.13 -17.11
N THR A 185 18.32 0.26 -17.81
CA THR A 185 18.71 -1.14 -18.04
C THR A 185 19.52 -1.36 -19.32
N GLY A 186 19.35 -0.50 -20.31
CA GLY A 186 19.97 -0.64 -21.64
C GLY A 186 19.32 -1.71 -22.52
N GLU A 187 18.13 -2.20 -22.17
CA GLU A 187 17.42 -3.25 -22.92
C GLU A 187 15.92 -2.95 -23.06
N PRO A 188 15.24 -3.47 -24.10
CA PRO A 188 13.80 -3.31 -24.25
C PRO A 188 13.03 -4.14 -23.22
N LEU A 189 11.99 -3.55 -22.65
CA LEU A 189 11.15 -4.11 -21.57
C LEU A 189 9.65 -4.10 -21.90
N SER A 190 9.27 -3.61 -23.08
CA SER A 190 7.89 -3.56 -23.57
C SER A 190 7.20 -4.94 -23.66
N ASP A 191 7.99 -6.00 -23.75
CA ASP A 191 7.54 -7.40 -23.79
C ASP A 191 7.05 -7.93 -22.44
N ILE A 192 7.40 -7.28 -21.32
CA ILE A 192 6.93 -7.68 -20.01
C ILE A 192 5.44 -7.36 -19.90
N GLY A 193 4.58 -8.38 -19.87
CA GLY A 193 3.14 -8.21 -19.66
C GLY A 193 2.78 -7.70 -18.25
N PHE A 194 1.61 -7.10 -18.08
CA PHE A 194 1.14 -6.70 -16.74
C PHE A 194 1.08 -7.91 -15.80
N SER A 195 1.53 -7.75 -14.54
CA SER A 195 1.70 -8.85 -13.57
C SER A 195 2.68 -9.94 -14.03
N ARG A 196 3.71 -9.55 -14.78
CA ARG A 196 4.88 -10.37 -15.09
C ARG A 196 6.15 -9.67 -14.60
N SER A 197 7.21 -10.46 -14.49
CA SER A 197 8.54 -10.01 -14.11
C SER A 197 9.60 -10.73 -14.93
N ARG A 198 10.75 -10.08 -15.07
CA ARG A 198 11.94 -10.62 -15.74
C ARG A 198 13.21 -10.12 -15.04
N MET A 199 14.30 -10.87 -15.15
CA MET A 199 15.62 -10.38 -14.74
C MET A 199 16.18 -9.43 -15.80
N ALA A 200 16.78 -8.35 -15.33
CA ALA A 200 17.48 -7.34 -16.11
C ALA A 200 18.78 -6.98 -15.39
N GLN A 201 19.52 -6.01 -15.94
CA GLN A 201 20.66 -5.40 -15.25
C GLN A 201 20.54 -3.89 -15.26
N VAL A 202 20.99 -3.23 -14.20
CA VAL A 202 21.20 -1.78 -14.18
C VAL A 202 22.64 -1.57 -13.73
N SER A 203 23.46 -0.93 -14.58
CA SER A 203 24.89 -0.74 -14.31
C SER A 203 25.63 -2.04 -13.94
N GLY A 204 25.28 -3.16 -14.59
CA GLY A 204 25.86 -4.48 -14.33
C GLY A 204 25.34 -5.21 -13.08
N VAL A 205 24.43 -4.59 -12.31
CA VAL A 205 23.81 -5.21 -11.14
C VAL A 205 22.53 -5.94 -11.56
N PRO A 206 22.37 -7.23 -11.22
CA PRO A 206 21.14 -7.97 -11.53
C PRO A 206 19.96 -7.41 -10.72
N VAL A 207 18.91 -7.02 -11.44
CA VAL A 207 17.66 -6.54 -10.86
C VAL A 207 16.50 -7.31 -11.48
N ARG A 208 15.45 -7.56 -10.70
CA ARG A 208 14.20 -8.06 -11.24
C ARG A 208 13.30 -6.87 -11.54
N VAL A 209 12.87 -6.77 -12.79
CA VAL A 209 11.88 -5.80 -13.25
C VAL A 209 10.51 -6.46 -13.14
N LEU A 210 9.60 -5.84 -12.39
CA LEU A 210 8.21 -6.27 -12.27
C LEU A 210 7.34 -5.23 -12.98
N ARG A 211 6.44 -5.65 -13.88
CA ARG A 211 5.43 -4.74 -14.42
C ARG A 211 4.17 -4.80 -13.57
N THR A 212 4.10 -3.88 -12.63
CA THR A 212 3.03 -3.74 -11.64
C THR A 212 2.97 -2.30 -11.12
N GLY A 213 1.90 -1.94 -10.42
CA GLY A 213 1.76 -0.59 -9.89
C GLY A 213 0.47 -0.36 -9.12
N ILE A 214 0.55 0.56 -8.16
CA ILE A 214 -0.58 1.04 -7.36
C ILE A 214 -1.01 2.47 -7.74
N SER A 215 -0.34 3.10 -8.70
CA SER A 215 -0.61 4.49 -9.11
C SER A 215 -1.81 4.65 -10.05
N GLY A 216 -2.36 3.54 -10.55
CA GLY A 216 -3.34 3.56 -11.65
C GLY A 216 -2.74 3.96 -13.00
N GLU A 217 -1.42 4.14 -13.11
CA GLU A 217 -0.71 4.46 -14.37
C GLU A 217 0.21 3.31 -14.78
N LEU A 218 0.84 3.40 -15.95
CA LEU A 218 1.91 2.48 -16.33
C LEU A 218 3.01 2.49 -15.25
N GLY A 219 3.53 1.31 -14.91
CA GLY A 219 4.45 1.22 -13.79
C GLY A 219 5.27 -0.05 -13.75
N TYR A 220 6.46 0.12 -13.18
CA TYR A 220 7.43 -0.93 -12.94
C TYR A 220 7.94 -0.86 -11.50
N GLU A 221 8.44 -1.98 -11.01
CA GLU A 221 9.26 -2.03 -9.80
C GLU A 221 10.61 -2.68 -10.11
N LEU A 222 11.67 -2.16 -9.50
CA LEU A 222 12.98 -2.77 -9.49
C LEU A 222 13.24 -3.39 -8.13
N HIS A 223 13.50 -4.69 -8.12
CA HIS A 223 13.86 -5.44 -6.91
C HIS A 223 15.29 -5.94 -7.07
N GLY A 224 16.15 -5.68 -6.08
CA GLY A 224 17.56 -6.06 -6.17
C GLY A 224 18.26 -6.07 -4.81
N PRO A 225 19.54 -6.45 -4.76
CA PRO A 225 20.32 -6.48 -3.52
C PRO A 225 20.45 -5.08 -2.89
N ALA A 226 20.19 -4.97 -1.59
CA ALA A 226 20.23 -3.71 -0.85
C ALA A 226 21.60 -3.02 -0.90
N GLU A 227 22.70 -3.77 -0.97
CA GLU A 227 24.06 -3.23 -1.07
C GLU A 227 24.29 -2.35 -2.31
N HIS A 228 23.50 -2.54 -3.38
CA HIS A 228 23.59 -1.76 -4.62
C HIS A 228 22.54 -0.65 -4.71
N ALA A 229 21.66 -0.52 -3.72
CA ALA A 229 20.49 0.37 -3.75
C ALA A 229 20.84 1.83 -4.08
N ASN A 230 21.91 2.38 -3.49
CA ASN A 230 22.38 3.75 -3.80
C ASN A 230 22.71 3.93 -5.29
N GLY A 231 23.49 3.00 -5.86
CA GLY A 231 23.89 3.05 -7.26
C GLY A 231 22.71 2.90 -8.21
N ILE A 232 21.79 1.98 -7.89
CA ILE A 232 20.57 1.78 -8.69
C ILE A 232 19.66 3.01 -8.63
N TRP A 233 19.43 3.58 -7.45
CA TRP A 233 18.61 4.80 -7.30
C TRP A 233 19.17 5.95 -8.14
N ALA A 234 20.46 6.22 -8.02
CA ALA A 234 21.13 7.27 -8.79
C ALA A 234 21.04 7.03 -10.30
N ALA A 235 21.24 5.79 -10.76
CA ALA A 235 21.14 5.41 -12.16
C ALA A 235 19.72 5.60 -12.73
N VAL A 236 18.69 5.25 -11.96
CA VAL A 236 17.28 5.44 -12.35
C VAL A 236 16.95 6.93 -12.45
N VAL A 237 17.29 7.72 -11.43
CA VAL A 237 17.06 9.17 -11.43
C VAL A 237 17.76 9.80 -12.65
N GLN A 238 19.04 9.51 -12.86
CA GLN A 238 19.80 10.04 -13.99
C GLN A 238 19.19 9.65 -15.35
N SER A 239 18.73 8.41 -15.48
CA SER A 239 18.09 7.92 -16.71
C SER A 239 16.76 8.61 -16.98
N GLY A 240 15.99 8.90 -15.93
CA GLY A 240 14.69 9.53 -15.99
C GLY A 240 14.70 11.04 -16.17
N LEU A 241 15.83 11.74 -16.01
CA LEU A 241 15.89 13.21 -16.05
C LEU A 241 15.30 13.79 -17.34
N GLN A 242 15.67 13.23 -18.50
CA GLN A 242 15.14 13.69 -19.80
C GLN A 242 13.64 13.41 -19.99
N PHE A 243 13.08 12.53 -19.15
CA PHE A 243 11.69 12.12 -19.16
C PHE A 243 10.87 12.77 -18.04
N GLY A 244 11.46 13.74 -17.32
CA GLY A 244 10.80 14.47 -16.26
C GLY A 244 10.58 13.68 -14.97
N ILE A 245 11.43 12.69 -14.67
CA ILE A 245 11.31 11.91 -13.43
C ILE A 245 11.35 12.81 -12.19
N ARG A 246 10.59 12.42 -11.17
CA ARG A 246 10.64 12.99 -9.81
C ARG A 246 10.88 11.94 -8.75
N GLN A 247 11.56 12.30 -7.67
CA GLN A 247 11.66 11.46 -6.49
C GLN A 247 10.39 11.64 -5.65
N LEU A 248 9.81 10.54 -5.18
CA LEU A 248 8.56 10.55 -4.43
C LEU A 248 8.83 10.44 -2.92
N GLY A 249 8.54 11.50 -2.18
CA GLY A 249 8.62 11.52 -0.73
C GLY A 249 7.41 10.85 -0.06
N LEU A 250 7.57 10.47 1.22
CA LEU A 250 6.52 9.79 1.98
C LEU A 250 5.22 10.60 2.09
N ARG A 251 5.29 11.94 2.10
CA ARG A 251 4.10 12.82 2.15
C ARG A 251 3.20 12.65 0.92
N SER A 252 3.81 12.41 -0.22
CA SER A 252 3.18 12.29 -1.54
C SER A 252 2.77 10.85 -1.87
N GLN A 253 3.45 9.86 -1.27
CA GLN A 253 3.35 8.43 -1.58
C GLN A 253 1.94 7.81 -1.49
N PRO A 254 1.03 8.23 -0.59
CA PRO A 254 -0.30 7.63 -0.55
C PRO A 254 -1.26 8.16 -1.62
N VAL A 255 -0.99 9.34 -2.19
CA VAL A 255 -1.95 10.05 -3.05
C VAL A 255 -2.34 9.21 -4.27
N GLN A 256 -1.38 8.52 -4.88
CA GLN A 256 -1.60 7.83 -6.15
C GLN A 256 -2.50 6.60 -6.02
N HIS A 257 -2.40 5.84 -4.91
CA HIS A 257 -3.29 4.71 -4.70
C HIS A 257 -4.71 5.15 -4.33
N ILE A 258 -4.86 6.30 -3.66
CA ILE A 258 -6.17 6.89 -3.36
C ILE A 258 -6.83 7.30 -4.68
N GLU A 259 -6.13 8.04 -5.55
CA GLU A 259 -6.62 8.39 -6.88
C GLU A 259 -6.96 7.15 -7.73
N ALA A 260 -6.18 6.08 -7.61
CA ALA A 260 -6.42 4.81 -8.28
C ALA A 260 -7.53 3.95 -7.65
N GLY A 261 -8.14 4.39 -6.54
CA GLY A 261 -9.22 3.64 -5.87
C GLY A 261 -8.78 2.33 -5.23
N ILE A 262 -7.52 2.23 -4.79
CA ILE A 262 -6.93 1.01 -4.24
C ILE A 262 -6.83 1.14 -2.72
N ALA A 263 -7.66 0.37 -1.99
CA ALA A 263 -7.59 0.28 -0.55
C ALA A 263 -6.27 -0.37 -0.11
N THR A 264 -5.60 0.25 0.87
CA THR A 264 -4.28 -0.15 1.37
C THR A 264 -4.34 -0.50 2.86
N ASN A 265 -3.69 -1.60 3.25
CA ASN A 265 -3.62 -1.98 4.67
C ASN A 265 -2.92 -0.90 5.52
N GLY A 266 -3.37 -0.75 6.77
CA GLY A 266 -2.86 0.29 7.67
C GLY A 266 -3.25 1.73 7.30
N LEU A 267 -4.00 1.91 6.20
CA LEU A 267 -4.60 3.18 5.82
C LEU A 267 -6.12 3.10 5.77
N ASP A 268 -6.66 2.16 5.01
CA ASP A 268 -8.10 2.04 4.73
C ASP A 268 -8.79 0.94 5.54
N TYR A 269 -7.99 0.02 6.08
CA TYR A 269 -8.42 -1.02 6.99
C TYR A 269 -7.24 -1.51 7.82
N LEU A 270 -7.53 -2.14 8.95
CA LEU A 270 -6.54 -2.86 9.74
C LEU A 270 -6.55 -4.34 9.35
N PRO A 271 -5.39 -4.99 9.21
CA PRO A 271 -5.33 -6.42 8.95
C PRO A 271 -5.78 -7.20 10.19
N ALA A 272 -6.58 -8.26 10.02
CA ALA A 272 -7.03 -9.09 11.13
C ALA A 272 -5.89 -9.78 11.90
N ALA A 273 -4.72 -9.93 11.26
CA ALA A 273 -3.52 -10.45 11.90
C ALA A 273 -3.09 -9.64 13.14
N ILE A 274 -3.55 -8.39 13.34
CA ILE A 274 -3.26 -7.63 14.57
C ILE A 274 -3.75 -8.29 15.86
N LEU A 275 -4.70 -9.23 15.78
CA LEU A 275 -5.19 -9.99 16.92
C LEU A 275 -4.48 -11.32 17.11
N SER A 276 -3.66 -11.74 16.15
CA SER A 276 -2.93 -12.98 16.24
C SER A 276 -1.66 -12.78 17.06
N PRO A 277 -1.46 -13.53 18.16
CA PRO A 277 -0.26 -13.43 18.98
C PRO A 277 1.01 -13.59 18.13
N GLY A 278 1.85 -12.54 18.08
CA GLY A 278 3.10 -12.52 17.32
C GLY A 278 3.01 -12.08 15.85
N ALA A 279 1.82 -11.75 15.30
CA ALA A 279 1.64 -11.59 13.86
C ALA A 279 1.56 -10.16 13.29
N PRO A 280 1.64 -9.07 14.08
CA PRO A 280 2.26 -7.89 13.47
C PRO A 280 3.09 -7.08 14.44
N ARG A 281 4.39 -7.06 14.16
CA ARG A 281 5.32 -6.12 14.78
C ARG A 281 5.20 -4.72 14.20
N GLN A 282 4.76 -4.54 12.93
CA GLN A 282 4.86 -3.28 12.18
C GLN A 282 3.74 -2.24 12.35
N PHE A 283 2.49 -2.65 12.55
CA PHE A 283 1.40 -1.67 12.62
C PHE A 283 1.47 -0.97 13.97
N ARG A 284 1.83 0.32 13.91
CA ARG A 284 1.95 1.22 15.06
C ARG A 284 0.77 1.01 16.02
N ARG A 285 1.08 0.85 17.30
CA ARG A 285 0.13 1.13 18.38
C ARG A 285 -0.25 2.61 18.31
N GLY A 286 -1.49 2.84 17.93
CA GLY A 286 -2.18 4.12 17.92
C GLY A 286 -3.58 3.83 17.43
N MET A 287 -4.58 4.25 18.19
CA MET A 287 -5.96 4.11 17.74
C MET A 287 -6.09 4.85 16.41
N PRO A 288 -6.77 4.26 15.40
CA PRO A 288 -7.20 5.03 14.24
C PRO A 288 -7.80 6.36 14.71
N THR A 289 -7.40 7.45 14.06
CA THR A 289 -7.95 8.78 14.35
C THR A 289 -9.18 9.03 13.48
N GLY A 290 -9.82 10.18 13.63
CA GLY A 290 -11.04 10.55 12.91
C GLY A 290 -12.29 10.40 13.77
N SER A 291 -13.44 10.70 13.17
CA SER A 291 -14.72 10.75 13.89
C SER A 291 -15.38 9.39 14.12
N PHE A 292 -14.93 8.33 13.45
CA PHE A 292 -15.57 7.01 13.54
C PHE A 292 -15.35 6.37 14.92
N VAL A 293 -16.45 6.06 15.60
CA VAL A 293 -16.44 5.34 16.88
C VAL A 293 -16.84 3.88 16.64
N PRO A 294 -15.91 2.92 16.85
CA PRO A 294 -16.23 1.50 16.65
C PRO A 294 -17.19 1.00 17.74
N THR A 295 -18.16 0.20 17.33
CA THR A 295 -19.16 -0.43 18.22
C THR A 295 -18.82 -1.88 18.53
N ASN A 296 -18.16 -2.60 17.61
CA ASN A 296 -17.70 -3.97 17.79
C ASN A 296 -16.18 -4.04 18.07
N GLY A 297 -15.66 -2.96 18.66
CA GLY A 297 -14.23 -2.80 18.91
C GLY A 297 -13.40 -2.82 17.63
N VAL A 298 -12.18 -3.36 17.73
CA VAL A 298 -11.19 -3.30 16.65
C VAL A 298 -11.62 -3.99 15.34
N THR A 299 -12.58 -4.91 15.40
CA THR A 299 -13.06 -5.64 14.22
C THR A 299 -13.81 -4.76 13.22
N ASP A 300 -14.36 -3.61 13.65
CA ASP A 300 -15.01 -2.64 12.74
C ASP A 300 -14.02 -2.01 11.73
N TYR A 301 -12.71 -2.09 12.01
CA TYR A 301 -11.65 -1.66 11.10
C TYR A 301 -11.21 -2.77 10.13
N PHE A 302 -11.68 -4.00 10.28
CA PHE A 302 -11.33 -5.10 9.38
C PHE A 302 -12.22 -5.11 8.14
N ARG A 303 -11.76 -5.79 7.10
CA ARG A 303 -12.50 -5.91 5.84
C ARG A 303 -12.52 -7.34 5.35
N LYS A 304 -13.65 -7.74 4.79
CA LYS A 304 -13.76 -8.91 3.93
C LYS A 304 -13.23 -8.56 2.54
N PRO A 305 -12.65 -9.51 1.78
CA PRO A 305 -12.21 -9.28 0.41
C PRO A 305 -13.32 -8.72 -0.49
N ALA A 306 -14.56 -9.17 -0.31
CA ALA A 306 -15.67 -8.74 -1.15
C ALA A 306 -16.05 -7.26 -0.94
N GLU A 307 -15.92 -6.72 0.29
CA GLU A 307 -16.12 -5.30 0.57
C GLU A 307 -15.14 -4.41 -0.21
N LEU A 308 -13.94 -4.93 -0.51
CA LEU A 308 -12.87 -4.23 -1.21
C LEU A 308 -12.87 -4.47 -2.73
N GLY A 309 -13.87 -5.17 -3.26
CA GLY A 309 -13.94 -5.56 -4.67
C GLY A 309 -12.98 -6.70 -5.05
N TRP A 310 -12.39 -7.40 -4.06
CA TRP A 310 -11.45 -8.52 -4.27
C TRP A 310 -12.13 -9.89 -4.24
N GLY A 311 -13.45 -9.92 -4.01
CA GLY A 311 -14.26 -11.13 -3.96
C GLY A 311 -14.28 -11.94 -5.26
N PHE A 312 -14.93 -13.09 -5.20
CA PHE A 312 -15.02 -14.00 -6.34
C PHE A 312 -16.22 -13.66 -7.23
N ARG A 313 -15.96 -13.37 -8.52
CA ARG A 313 -17.02 -13.10 -9.50
C ARG A 313 -17.92 -14.31 -9.81
N LYS A 314 -17.40 -15.53 -9.62
CA LYS A 314 -18.10 -16.80 -9.92
C LYS A 314 -18.43 -17.62 -8.67
N GLY A 315 -18.51 -16.97 -7.51
CA GLY A 315 -18.68 -17.63 -6.21
C GLY A 315 -17.37 -18.18 -5.62
N VAL A 316 -17.42 -18.54 -4.34
CA VAL A 316 -16.26 -19.07 -3.59
C VAL A 316 -15.86 -20.44 -4.16
N PRO A 317 -14.58 -20.67 -4.50
CA PRO A 317 -14.17 -21.91 -5.14
C PRO A 317 -14.23 -23.11 -4.18
N GLU A 318 -14.32 -24.32 -4.73
CA GLU A 318 -14.36 -25.57 -3.96
C GLU A 318 -13.04 -25.93 -3.28
N ARG A 319 -11.91 -25.51 -3.88
CA ARG A 319 -10.58 -25.77 -3.31
C ARG A 319 -10.50 -25.24 -1.88
N ASP A 320 -9.78 -25.95 -1.03
CA ASP A 320 -9.52 -25.52 0.34
C ASP A 320 -8.55 -24.31 0.38
N PHE A 321 -8.80 -23.41 1.34
CA PHE A 321 -7.92 -22.32 1.76
C PHE A 321 -8.43 -21.73 3.09
N LEU A 322 -7.53 -21.15 3.89
CA LEU A 322 -7.89 -20.55 5.18
C LEU A 322 -8.91 -19.41 4.99
N GLY A 323 -9.96 -19.41 5.82
CA GLY A 323 -11.07 -18.45 5.76
C GLY A 323 -12.14 -18.76 4.73
N ARG A 324 -12.00 -19.85 3.95
CA ARG A 324 -12.97 -20.24 2.93
C ARG A 324 -14.38 -20.43 3.49
N ASP A 325 -14.52 -21.18 4.58
CA ASP A 325 -15.83 -21.55 5.10
C ASP A 325 -16.61 -20.32 5.59
N ALA A 326 -15.91 -19.33 6.15
CA ALA A 326 -16.50 -18.05 6.48
C ALA A 326 -16.97 -17.30 5.22
N LEU A 327 -16.19 -17.27 4.14
CA LEU A 327 -16.65 -16.67 2.88
C LEU A 327 -17.84 -17.40 2.25
N VAL A 328 -17.91 -18.73 2.38
CA VAL A 328 -19.06 -19.52 1.93
C VAL A 328 -20.30 -19.16 2.74
N LYS A 329 -20.16 -19.01 4.06
CA LYS A 329 -21.22 -18.56 4.95
C LYS A 329 -21.69 -17.15 4.57
N ASP A 330 -20.76 -16.18 4.46
CA ASP A 330 -21.06 -14.81 4.05
C ASP A 330 -21.82 -14.76 2.72
N ALA A 331 -21.42 -15.58 1.73
CA ALA A 331 -22.10 -15.65 0.45
C ALA A 331 -23.53 -16.22 0.54
N ARG A 332 -23.78 -17.19 1.43
CA ARG A 332 -25.13 -17.71 1.69
C ARG A 332 -26.02 -16.69 2.39
N ASP A 333 -25.42 -15.85 3.23
CA ASP A 333 -26.10 -14.82 4.02
C ASP A 333 -26.31 -13.51 3.22
N GLY A 334 -26.09 -13.52 1.89
CA GLY A 334 -26.35 -12.40 0.99
C GLY A 334 -25.12 -11.59 0.56
N GLY A 335 -23.92 -11.97 1.00
CA GLY A 335 -22.67 -11.27 0.71
C GLY A 335 -22.42 -10.07 1.63
N PRO A 336 -21.40 -9.23 1.34
CA PRO A 336 -21.08 -8.10 2.21
C PRO A 336 -22.16 -7.03 2.11
N GLY A 337 -22.69 -6.57 3.25
CA GLY A 337 -23.64 -5.44 3.30
C GLY A 337 -23.04 -4.09 2.89
N ARG A 338 -21.71 -4.02 2.73
CA ARG A 338 -20.95 -2.82 2.36
C ARG A 338 -20.09 -3.04 1.13
N THR A 339 -19.71 -1.96 0.47
CA THR A 339 -18.84 -1.95 -0.70
C THR A 339 -17.92 -0.73 -0.69
N LEU A 340 -16.73 -0.87 -1.27
CA LEU A 340 -15.77 0.20 -1.45
C LEU A 340 -16.20 1.14 -2.59
N MET A 341 -16.33 2.42 -2.27
CA MET A 341 -16.64 3.52 -3.18
C MET A 341 -15.67 4.69 -2.96
N GLY A 342 -15.71 5.67 -3.85
CA GLY A 342 -15.03 6.95 -3.66
C GLY A 342 -15.98 8.00 -3.11
N LEU A 343 -15.45 9.00 -2.41
CA LEU A 343 -16.16 10.23 -2.05
C LEU A 343 -15.40 11.43 -2.64
N VAL A 344 -16.15 12.38 -3.20
CA VAL A 344 -15.65 13.71 -3.57
C VAL A 344 -16.23 14.71 -2.58
N TRP A 345 -15.38 15.41 -1.85
CA TRP A 345 -15.80 16.29 -0.74
C TRP A 345 -16.10 17.70 -1.27
N ASP A 346 -17.10 18.37 -0.68
CA ASP A 346 -17.47 19.73 -1.03
C ASP A 346 -16.34 20.70 -0.71
N LYS A 347 -15.90 21.44 -1.73
CA LYS A 347 -14.76 22.34 -1.65
C LYS A 347 -14.97 23.52 -0.70
N ARG A 348 -16.21 23.97 -0.47
CA ARG A 348 -16.50 25.09 0.43
C ARG A 348 -16.43 24.63 1.88
N ASP A 349 -16.94 23.44 2.15
CA ASP A 349 -16.89 22.84 3.49
C ASP A 349 -15.44 22.53 3.89
N VAL A 350 -14.65 21.95 2.96
CA VAL A 350 -13.21 21.75 3.16
C VAL A 350 -12.48 23.09 3.38
N ALA A 351 -12.77 24.10 2.56
CA ALA A 351 -12.17 25.43 2.74
C ALA A 351 -12.51 26.01 4.12
N GLY A 352 -13.76 25.85 4.58
CA GLY A 352 -14.19 26.32 5.90
C GLY A 352 -13.46 25.64 7.07
N VAL A 353 -13.04 24.38 6.93
CA VAL A 353 -12.16 23.73 7.92
C VAL A 353 -10.76 24.33 7.89
N LEU A 354 -10.22 24.61 6.71
CA LEU A 354 -8.88 25.19 6.58
C LEU A 354 -8.83 26.65 7.07
N THR A 355 -9.88 27.44 6.82
CA THR A 355 -9.93 28.85 7.23
C THR A 355 -10.35 29.03 8.68
N SER A 356 -10.87 28.01 9.36
CA SER A 356 -11.30 28.13 10.76
C SER A 356 -10.18 28.55 11.72
N LEU A 357 -8.91 28.26 11.38
CA LEU A 357 -7.74 28.72 12.15
C LEU A 357 -7.55 30.24 12.13
N LEU A 358 -8.19 30.93 11.19
CA LEU A 358 -8.07 32.36 10.95
C LEU A 358 -9.34 33.12 11.39
N GLU A 359 -10.30 32.41 11.97
CA GLU A 359 -11.61 32.90 12.37
C GLU A 359 -11.76 32.82 13.91
N GLU A 360 -12.67 33.62 14.49
CA GLU A 360 -13.04 33.46 15.90
C GLU A 360 -13.97 32.26 16.07
N GLY A 361 -13.78 31.45 17.12
CA GLY A 361 -14.68 30.36 17.49
C GLY A 361 -14.00 29.00 17.61
N GLU A 362 -14.79 27.94 17.49
CA GLU A 362 -14.31 26.56 17.61
C GLU A 362 -13.52 26.12 16.38
N VAL A 363 -12.36 25.53 16.63
CA VAL A 363 -11.45 25.01 15.61
C VAL A 363 -11.57 23.48 15.58
N PRO A 364 -12.14 22.87 14.52
CA PRO A 364 -12.13 21.42 14.36
C PRO A 364 -10.70 20.91 14.12
N ASP A 365 -10.53 19.58 14.14
CA ASP A 365 -9.27 18.94 13.78
C ASP A 365 -8.74 19.48 12.44
N GLN A 366 -7.43 19.68 12.34
CA GLN A 366 -6.86 20.33 11.16
C GLN A 366 -6.57 19.35 10.04
N MET A 367 -6.96 19.72 8.81
CA MET A 367 -6.69 18.93 7.62
C MET A 367 -5.26 19.15 7.12
N GLU A 368 -4.36 18.21 7.42
CA GLU A 368 -3.03 18.19 6.80
C GLU A 368 -3.12 18.04 5.26
N ILE A 369 -2.25 18.77 4.56
CA ILE A 369 -2.15 18.81 3.08
C ILE A 369 -0.88 18.05 2.60
N PRO A 370 -0.96 17.21 1.56
CA PRO A 370 -2.19 16.78 0.91
C PRO A 370 -3.01 15.86 1.82
N ARG A 371 -2.35 15.20 2.78
CA ARG A 371 -3.01 14.37 3.79
C ARG A 371 -2.25 14.23 5.10
N GLY A 372 -2.97 13.84 6.16
CA GLY A 372 -2.40 13.48 7.47
C GLY A 372 -1.80 12.07 7.47
N ARG A 373 -0.83 11.79 8.36
CA ARG A 373 -0.17 10.48 8.44
C ARG A 373 -0.97 9.44 9.24
N GLY A 374 -0.94 8.19 8.77
CA GLY A 374 -1.53 7.04 9.45
C GLY A 374 -2.99 6.76 9.08
N PRO A 375 -3.63 5.78 9.76
CA PRO A 375 -5.04 5.44 9.58
C PRO A 375 -5.95 6.54 10.16
N HIS A 376 -6.84 7.09 9.31
CA HIS A 376 -7.85 8.08 9.68
C HIS A 376 -9.21 7.61 9.15
N PHE A 377 -10.18 7.45 10.05
CA PHE A 377 -11.47 6.82 9.81
C PHE A 377 -12.55 7.80 10.25
N ASP A 378 -13.30 8.33 9.28
CA ASP A 378 -14.37 9.29 9.53
C ASP A 378 -15.73 8.66 9.26
N GLN A 379 -16.66 8.86 10.19
CA GLN A 379 -18.04 8.40 10.04
C GLN A 379 -18.70 9.10 8.84
N VAL A 380 -19.31 8.31 7.96
CA VAL A 380 -20.15 8.80 6.86
C VAL A 380 -21.61 8.68 7.25
N LEU A 381 -22.33 9.78 7.09
CA LEU A 381 -23.73 9.94 7.44
C LEU A 381 -24.58 10.15 6.18
N ARG A 382 -25.81 9.65 6.21
CA ARG A 382 -26.88 10.00 5.27
C ARG A 382 -28.12 10.28 6.09
N ASP A 383 -28.72 11.44 5.89
CA ASP A 383 -29.90 11.89 6.65
C ASP A 383 -29.69 11.77 8.18
N GLY A 384 -28.48 12.14 8.64
CA GLY A 384 -28.06 12.06 10.04
C GLY A 384 -27.73 10.66 10.57
N SER A 385 -27.89 9.61 9.75
CA SER A 385 -27.67 8.22 10.16
C SER A 385 -26.33 7.66 9.62
N PRO A 386 -25.55 6.91 10.42
CA PRO A 386 -24.36 6.19 9.96
C PRO A 386 -24.64 5.26 8.77
N VAL A 387 -23.90 5.40 7.68
CA VAL A 387 -24.00 4.52 6.49
C VAL A 387 -22.66 4.01 5.96
N GLY A 388 -21.53 4.49 6.48
CA GLY A 388 -20.21 4.09 6.00
C GLY A 388 -19.06 4.72 6.77
N VAL A 389 -17.84 4.43 6.33
CA VAL A 389 -16.62 4.98 6.92
C VAL A 389 -15.68 5.43 5.81
N ALA A 390 -15.31 6.71 5.83
CA ALA A 390 -14.37 7.32 4.92
C ALA A 390 -12.93 7.10 5.43
N THR A 391 -12.03 6.74 4.52
CA THR A 391 -10.61 6.49 4.78
C THR A 391 -9.76 7.04 3.64
N GLY A 392 -8.44 7.09 3.81
CA GLY A 392 -7.54 7.44 2.72
C GLY A 392 -7.86 8.82 2.11
N ARG A 393 -8.21 9.82 2.94
CA ARG A 393 -8.53 11.17 2.43
C ARG A 393 -7.26 11.88 1.96
N THR A 394 -7.32 12.52 0.79
CA THR A 394 -6.28 13.40 0.26
C THR A 394 -6.84 14.57 -0.53
N ILE A 395 -6.10 15.68 -0.57
CA ILE A 395 -6.25 16.69 -1.62
C ILE A 395 -5.44 16.21 -2.82
N SER A 396 -6.10 15.96 -3.95
CA SER A 396 -5.44 15.58 -5.20
C SER A 396 -5.15 16.82 -6.04
N ALA A 397 -3.87 17.04 -6.36
CA ALA A 397 -3.47 18.10 -7.28
C ALA A 397 -3.91 17.80 -8.73
N ASN A 398 -3.89 16.52 -9.14
CA ASN A 398 -4.31 16.08 -10.47
C ASN A 398 -5.81 16.27 -10.71
N LEU A 399 -6.64 15.90 -9.73
CA LEU A 399 -8.09 15.98 -9.80
C LEU A 399 -8.63 17.34 -9.33
N ARG A 400 -7.79 18.13 -8.64
CA ARG A 400 -8.11 19.43 -8.04
C ARG A 400 -9.29 19.36 -7.08
N GLN A 401 -9.36 18.28 -6.31
CA GLN A 401 -10.45 17.94 -5.42
C GLN A 401 -9.93 17.25 -4.16
N THR A 402 -10.69 17.37 -3.06
CA THR A 402 -10.52 16.50 -1.90
C THR A 402 -11.32 15.23 -2.14
N ILE A 403 -10.64 14.09 -2.05
CA ILE A 403 -11.22 12.77 -2.27
C ILE A 403 -10.88 11.84 -1.10
N SER A 404 -11.69 10.81 -0.89
CA SER A 404 -11.40 9.73 0.05
C SER A 404 -11.99 8.41 -0.45
N LEU A 405 -11.39 7.29 -0.03
CA LEU A 405 -12.08 6.00 -0.14
C LEU A 405 -13.18 5.92 0.92
N CYS A 406 -14.16 5.06 0.70
CA CYS A 406 -15.24 4.84 1.65
C CYS A 406 -15.77 3.42 1.53
N VAL A 407 -15.86 2.71 2.65
CA VAL A 407 -16.65 1.48 2.71
C VAL A 407 -18.04 1.86 3.21
N ILE A 408 -19.02 1.77 2.32
CA ILE A 408 -20.39 2.27 2.52
C ILE A 408 -21.39 1.14 2.31
N GLU A 409 -22.52 1.20 3.01
CA GLU A 409 -23.65 0.30 2.82
C GLU A 409 -24.12 0.30 1.36
N GLN A 410 -24.48 -0.87 0.84
CA GLN A 410 -24.91 -1.02 -0.56
C GLN A 410 -26.09 -0.09 -0.93
N ALA A 411 -27.02 0.13 0.01
CA ALA A 411 -28.17 1.01 -0.19
C ALA A 411 -27.82 2.50 -0.40
N SER A 412 -26.60 2.90 -0.04
CA SER A 412 -26.08 4.26 -0.19
C SER A 412 -24.88 4.33 -1.15
N ALA A 413 -24.53 3.23 -1.82
CA ALA A 413 -23.34 3.13 -2.66
C ALA A 413 -23.51 3.66 -4.10
N ALA A 414 -24.72 4.08 -4.50
CA ALA A 414 -24.96 4.54 -5.86
C ALA A 414 -24.18 5.84 -6.16
N PRO A 415 -23.40 5.92 -7.26
CA PRO A 415 -22.74 7.18 -7.64
C PRO A 415 -23.75 8.34 -7.78
N GLY A 416 -23.38 9.51 -7.27
CA GLY A 416 -24.27 10.67 -7.17
C GLY A 416 -25.08 10.72 -5.87
N THR A 417 -25.00 9.72 -4.99
CA THR A 417 -25.62 9.78 -3.66
C THR A 417 -24.90 10.83 -2.81
N GLU A 418 -25.67 11.75 -2.24
CA GLU A 418 -25.17 12.76 -1.30
C GLU A 418 -25.08 12.19 0.11
N VAL A 419 -23.95 12.44 0.77
CA VAL A 419 -23.63 12.03 2.14
C VAL A 419 -22.89 13.16 2.86
N ALA A 420 -22.73 13.04 4.17
CA ALA A 420 -21.87 13.90 4.96
C ALA A 420 -20.75 13.07 5.60
N VAL A 421 -19.51 13.56 5.55
CA VAL A 421 -18.40 13.02 6.34
C VAL A 421 -18.29 13.83 7.62
N LEU A 422 -18.45 13.19 8.77
CA LEU A 422 -18.23 13.83 10.06
C LEU A 422 -16.72 14.01 10.25
N TRP A 423 -16.26 15.25 10.36
CA TRP A 423 -14.84 15.58 10.51
C TRP A 423 -14.55 16.10 11.91
N GLY A 424 -13.50 15.56 12.54
CA GLY A 424 -13.09 15.85 13.91
C GLY A 424 -13.29 14.66 14.85
N GLY A 425 -12.35 14.42 15.75
CA GLY A 425 -12.42 13.33 16.72
C GLY A 425 -13.58 13.46 17.73
N PRO A 426 -14.02 12.35 18.34
CA PRO A 426 -15.00 12.41 19.42
C PRO A 426 -14.52 13.31 20.58
N GLY A 427 -15.35 14.26 21.00
CA GLY A 427 -15.03 15.20 22.08
C GLY A 427 -14.21 16.42 21.64
N THR A 428 -13.92 16.58 20.34
CA THR A 428 -13.42 17.84 19.76
C THR A 428 -14.53 18.51 18.93
N PRO A 429 -14.41 19.79 18.56
CA PRO A 429 -15.35 20.41 17.63
C PRO A 429 -15.43 19.63 16.32
N GLN A 430 -16.64 19.23 15.93
CA GLN A 430 -16.88 18.44 14.72
C GLN A 430 -17.62 19.27 13.67
N ARG A 431 -17.38 18.95 12.39
CA ARG A 431 -18.11 19.53 11.26
C ARG A 431 -18.55 18.45 10.29
N GLU A 432 -19.78 18.56 9.79
CA GLU A 432 -20.24 17.75 8.67
C GLU A 432 -19.73 18.33 7.36
N ILE A 433 -18.99 17.53 6.60
CA ILE A 433 -18.47 17.88 5.29
C ILE A 433 -19.32 17.18 4.24
N ARG A 434 -20.05 17.95 3.43
CA ARG A 434 -20.84 17.36 2.34
C ARG A 434 -19.91 16.63 1.37
N ALA A 435 -20.35 15.48 0.88
CA ALA A 435 -19.61 14.71 -0.09
C ALA A 435 -20.56 13.93 -1.02
N THR A 436 -20.10 13.66 -2.24
CA THR A 436 -20.83 12.88 -3.22
C THR A 436 -20.14 11.54 -3.43
N VAL A 437 -20.91 10.45 -3.36
CA VAL A 437 -20.44 9.10 -3.69
C VAL A 437 -20.09 9.02 -5.17
N THR A 438 -18.94 8.44 -5.50
CA THR A 438 -18.49 8.22 -6.88
C THR A 438 -17.93 6.82 -7.08
N ALA A 439 -17.96 6.35 -8.33
CA ALA A 439 -17.32 5.10 -8.71
C ALA A 439 -15.79 5.20 -8.59
N LEU A 440 -15.15 4.08 -8.27
CA LEU A 440 -13.70 3.94 -8.32
C LEU A 440 -13.27 3.26 -9.62
N PRO A 441 -12.09 3.57 -10.16
CA PRO A 441 -11.10 4.57 -9.68
C PRO A 441 -11.52 6.03 -9.94
N PHE A 442 -10.90 7.01 -9.26
CA PHE A 442 -11.17 8.45 -9.50
C PHE A 442 -10.58 8.96 -10.81
N LYS A 443 -9.58 8.26 -11.35
CA LYS A 443 -8.96 8.52 -12.64
C LYS A 443 -8.86 7.22 -13.45
N PRO A 444 -8.73 7.28 -14.79
CA PRO A 444 -8.62 6.07 -15.61
C PRO A 444 -7.49 5.14 -15.14
N ASP A 445 -7.77 3.83 -15.09
CA ASP A 445 -6.75 2.80 -14.80
C ASP A 445 -5.96 2.46 -16.07
N ARG A 446 -4.75 2.99 -16.17
CA ARG A 446 -3.82 2.79 -17.29
C ARG A 446 -2.70 1.80 -16.99
N ARG A 447 -2.80 1.03 -15.90
CA ARG A 447 -1.76 0.03 -15.53
C ARG A 447 -1.56 -1.05 -16.59
N ARG A 448 -2.61 -1.32 -17.38
CA ARG A 448 -2.66 -2.37 -18.41
C ARG A 448 -2.52 -1.84 -19.84
N THR A 449 -2.07 -0.60 -20.02
CA THR A 449 -1.79 -0.02 -21.35
C THR A 449 -0.89 -0.96 -22.15
N ASP A 450 -1.23 -1.28 -23.40
CA ASP A 450 -0.34 -2.04 -24.26
C ASP A 450 0.87 -1.17 -24.64
N VAL A 451 2.07 -1.70 -24.43
CA VAL A 451 3.33 -0.99 -24.67
C VAL A 451 4.23 -1.71 -25.67
N THR A 452 3.74 -2.80 -26.27
CA THR A 452 4.53 -3.64 -27.19
C THR A 452 4.87 -2.95 -28.52
N SER A 453 4.18 -1.86 -28.85
CA SER A 453 4.36 -1.08 -30.08
C SER A 453 5.12 0.24 -29.90
N HIS A 454 5.69 0.49 -28.71
CA HIS A 454 6.42 1.72 -28.39
C HIS A 454 7.88 1.70 -28.81
#